data_AF-A0A924RBJ4-F1
#
_entry.id   AF-A0A924RBJ4-F1
#
_cell.length_a   1.000
_cell.length_b   1.000
_cell.length_c   1.000
_cell.angle_alpha   90.00
_cell.angle_beta   90.00
_cell.angle_gamma   90.00
#
_symmetry.space_group_name_H-M   'P 1'
#
loop_
_entity.id
_entity.type
_entity.pdbx_description
1 polymer ?
#
loop_
_entity_poly.entity_id
_entity_poly.type
_entity_poly.pdbx_seq_one_letter_code
_entity_poly.pdbx_strand_id
1 'polypeptide(L)'
;MAKNKKHPPIEPHSASRHNAAPLTLINKDSDKPATIGLEYMTYEQLDEFGHQLDTVRQRVLDDLGQKDADYIRRVIKVQRAAEVLGRVGIFMPFFLPAFFTGIALLGLAKILDNMEIGHNVMHGQYDWMNDPMVDGKRFEWDNVAPAQDWKHGHNYIHHTYTNIHGMDRDIGYNLLRIDADQPWYGT
;
A
#
# COMPACT_ATOMS: atom_id res chain seq x y z
N MET A 1 -8.87 8.81 -48.69
CA MET A 1 -7.94 7.82 -48.11
C MET A 1 -7.15 8.49 -47.00
N ALA A 2 -7.43 8.15 -45.74
CA ALA A 2 -6.79 8.75 -44.57
C ALA A 2 -5.36 8.19 -44.40
N LYS A 3 -4.37 9.09 -44.26
CA LYS A 3 -2.98 8.71 -43.98
C LYS A 3 -2.88 8.24 -42.53
N ASN A 4 -2.56 6.96 -42.37
CA ASN A 4 -2.28 6.32 -41.08
C ASN A 4 -0.99 6.93 -40.49
N LYS A 5 -1.10 7.78 -39.47
CA LYS A 5 0.08 8.27 -38.73
C LYS A 5 0.50 7.17 -37.76
N LYS A 6 1.53 6.40 -38.12
CA LYS A 6 2.22 5.53 -37.17
C LYS A 6 2.89 6.43 -36.13
N HIS A 7 2.44 6.35 -34.88
CA HIS A 7 3.18 6.94 -33.76
C HIS A 7 4.56 6.28 -33.69
N PRO A 8 5.65 7.04 -33.47
CA PRO A 8 6.97 6.46 -33.28
C PRO A 8 6.93 5.48 -32.08
N PRO A 9 7.66 4.35 -32.14
CA PRO A 9 7.78 3.47 -31.00
C PRO A 9 8.42 4.26 -29.87
N ILE A 10 7.74 4.32 -28.72
CA ILE A 10 8.36 4.80 -27.49
C ILE A 10 9.50 3.82 -27.20
N GLU A 11 10.75 4.28 -27.33
CA GLU A 11 11.93 3.52 -26.94
C GLU A 11 11.76 3.08 -25.47
N PRO A 12 11.96 1.79 -25.14
CA PRO A 12 11.87 1.34 -23.76
C PRO A 12 12.85 2.13 -22.89
N HIS A 13 12.36 2.77 -21.83
CA HIS A 13 13.23 3.41 -20.86
C HIS A 13 14.11 2.34 -20.21
N SER A 14 15.43 2.51 -20.32
CA SER A 14 16.40 1.60 -19.70
C SER A 14 16.40 1.81 -18.18
N ALA A 15 16.15 0.74 -17.42
CA ALA A 15 16.29 0.73 -15.97
C ALA A 15 17.75 0.58 -15.51
N SER A 16 18.75 0.57 -16.40
CA SER A 16 20.18 0.41 -16.05
C SER A 16 20.73 1.41 -15.02
N ARG A 17 20.03 2.52 -14.78
CA ARG A 17 20.36 3.50 -13.74
C ARG A 17 19.44 3.46 -12.51
N HIS A 18 18.63 2.40 -12.33
CA HIS A 18 17.78 2.22 -11.14
C HIS A 18 18.58 2.18 -9.83
N ASN A 19 19.86 1.79 -9.90
CA ASN A 19 20.79 1.79 -8.77
C ASN A 19 21.33 3.17 -8.41
N ALA A 20 21.17 4.17 -9.28
CA ALA A 20 21.46 5.55 -8.94
C ALA A 20 20.24 6.10 -8.20
N ALA A 21 20.32 6.13 -6.86
CA ALA A 21 19.29 6.79 -6.05
C ALA A 21 19.04 8.21 -6.61
N PRO A 22 17.78 8.60 -6.87
CA PRO A 22 17.50 9.97 -7.26
C PRO A 22 18.06 10.90 -6.19
N LEU A 23 18.74 11.98 -6.61
CA LEU A 23 19.13 13.04 -5.69
C LEU A 23 17.88 13.44 -4.91
N THR A 24 17.92 13.31 -3.58
CA THR A 24 16.75 13.57 -2.73
C THR A 24 16.22 14.95 -3.04
N LEU A 25 14.98 15.01 -3.55
CA LEU A 25 14.36 16.21 -4.09
C LEU A 25 14.08 17.29 -3.02
N ILE A 26 14.26 16.93 -1.74
CA ILE A 26 13.97 17.79 -0.59
C ILE A 26 15.25 17.94 0.21
N ASN A 27 15.99 19.01 -0.03
CA ASN A 27 16.97 19.50 0.93
C ASN A 27 16.23 20.42 1.91
N LYS A 28 15.99 19.96 3.13
CA LYS A 28 15.34 20.77 4.18
C LYS A 28 16.14 22.01 4.58
N ASP A 29 17.43 22.05 4.20
CA ASP A 29 18.35 23.16 4.45
C ASP A 29 18.50 24.08 3.22
N SER A 30 17.72 23.86 2.14
CA SER A 30 17.76 24.67 0.93
C SER A 30 16.65 25.72 0.94
N ASP A 31 17.05 26.98 0.81
CA ASP A 31 16.19 28.14 0.54
C ASP A 31 15.81 28.27 -0.94
N LYS A 32 16.39 27.42 -1.80
CA LYS A 32 16.11 27.40 -3.24
C LYS A 32 14.87 26.54 -3.55
N PRO A 33 13.95 27.03 -4.40
CA PRO A 33 12.82 26.25 -4.89
C PRO A 33 13.29 24.98 -5.61
N ALA A 34 12.53 23.89 -5.44
CA ALA A 34 12.72 22.69 -6.23
C ALA A 34 12.52 23.03 -7.73
N THR A 35 13.52 22.76 -8.56
CA THR A 35 13.43 23.02 -10.01
C THR A 35 12.79 21.87 -10.79
N ILE A 36 12.38 20.81 -10.10
CA ILE A 36 11.84 19.59 -10.70
C ILE A 36 10.45 19.89 -11.27
N GLY A 37 10.24 19.51 -12.52
CA GLY A 37 8.97 19.76 -13.22
C GLY A 37 8.93 21.11 -13.93
N LEU A 38 9.92 21.99 -13.73
CA LEU A 38 9.99 23.28 -14.45
C LEU A 38 10.34 23.11 -15.94
N GLU A 39 10.90 21.96 -16.31
CA GLU A 39 11.05 21.55 -17.70
C GLU A 39 9.69 21.28 -18.39
N TYR A 40 8.60 21.14 -17.62
CA TYR A 40 7.25 20.88 -18.13
C TYR A 40 6.24 22.00 -17.83
N MET A 41 6.41 22.76 -16.74
CA MET A 41 5.45 23.77 -16.25
C MET A 41 6.18 25.03 -15.72
N THR A 42 5.59 26.22 -15.85
CA THR A 42 6.11 27.41 -15.13
C THR A 42 5.84 27.30 -13.63
N TYR A 43 6.46 28.17 -12.82
CA TYR A 43 6.19 28.22 -11.38
C TYR A 43 4.71 28.44 -11.06
N GLU A 44 4.06 29.35 -11.78
CA GLU A 44 2.64 29.64 -11.60
C GLU A 44 1.75 28.44 -11.96
N GLN A 45 2.14 27.69 -13.00
CA GLN A 45 1.44 26.46 -13.38
C GLN A 45 1.64 25.34 -12.37
N LEU A 46 2.84 25.25 -11.78
CA LEU A 46 3.15 24.27 -10.75
C LEU A 46 2.38 24.56 -9.45
N ASP A 47 2.30 25.83 -9.05
CA ASP A 47 1.52 26.27 -7.88
C ASP A 47 0.03 26.00 -8.09
N GLU A 48 -0.52 26.35 -9.26
CA GLU A 48 -1.90 26.06 -9.61
C GLU A 48 -2.18 24.54 -9.60
N PHE A 49 -1.25 23.73 -10.12
CA PHE A 49 -1.36 22.27 -10.04
C PHE A 49 -1.37 21.78 -8.58
N GLY A 50 -0.52 22.35 -7.72
CA GLY A 50 -0.53 22.08 -6.28
C GLY A 50 -1.88 22.40 -5.64
N HIS A 51 -2.46 23.56 -5.95
CA HIS A 51 -3.79 23.93 -5.48
C HIS A 51 -4.89 22.98 -5.96
N GLN A 52 -4.79 22.48 -7.20
CA GLN A 52 -5.73 21.48 -7.71
C GLN A 52 -5.61 20.14 -6.96
N LEU A 53 -4.39 19.69 -6.65
CA LEU A 53 -4.17 18.50 -5.83
C LEU A 53 -4.72 18.66 -4.42
N ASP A 54 -4.46 19.81 -3.79
CA ASP A 54 -5.00 20.13 -2.46
C ASP A 54 -6.52 20.19 -2.47
N THR A 55 -7.13 20.72 -3.53
CA THR A 55 -8.59 20.72 -3.71
C THR A 55 -9.15 19.30 -3.78
N VAL A 56 -8.48 18.39 -4.51
CA VAL A 56 -8.88 16.98 -4.55
C VAL A 56 -8.74 16.34 -3.18
N ARG A 57 -7.61 16.56 -2.50
CA ARG A 57 -7.38 16.07 -1.13
C ARG A 57 -8.48 16.54 -0.19
N GLN A 58 -8.77 17.84 -0.18
CA GLN A 58 -9.75 18.41 0.73
C GLN A 58 -11.14 17.83 0.48
N ARG A 59 -11.54 17.68 -0.79
CA ARG A 59 -12.82 17.03 -1.14
C ARG A 59 -12.93 15.62 -0.58
N VAL A 60 -11.86 14.82 -0.66
CA VAL A 60 -11.85 13.46 -0.11
C VAL A 60 -11.91 13.48 1.42
N LEU A 61 -11.18 14.38 2.07
CA LEU A 61 -11.22 14.53 3.53
C LEU A 61 -12.60 15.00 4.03
N ASP A 62 -13.26 15.88 3.28
CA ASP A 62 -14.61 16.38 3.61
C ASP A 62 -15.70 15.31 3.42
N ASP A 63 -15.46 14.32 2.55
CA ASP A 63 -16.38 13.19 2.32
C ASP A 63 -16.26 12.10 3.41
N LEU A 64 -15.12 12.04 4.12
CA LEU A 64 -14.92 11.07 5.20
C LEU A 64 -15.96 11.28 6.31
N GLY A 65 -16.60 10.18 6.73
CA GLY A 65 -17.54 10.29 7.84
C GLY A 65 -18.18 9.00 8.28
N GLN A 66 -19.41 9.12 8.79
CA GLN A 66 -20.09 8.02 9.46
C GLN A 66 -20.27 6.78 8.57
N LYS A 67 -20.42 6.97 7.26
CA LYS A 67 -20.55 5.87 6.30
C LYS A 67 -19.32 4.96 6.32
N ASP A 68 -18.13 5.54 6.33
CA ASP A 68 -16.86 4.80 6.37
C ASP A 68 -16.64 4.14 7.72
N ALA A 69 -16.99 4.85 8.80
CA ALA A 69 -16.95 4.31 10.16
C ALA A 69 -17.89 3.10 10.33
N ASP A 70 -19.10 3.18 9.79
CA ASP A 70 -20.07 2.07 9.81
C ASP A 70 -19.64 0.91 8.93
N TYR A 71 -18.95 1.20 7.81
CA TYR A 71 -18.38 0.20 6.93
C TYR A 71 -17.33 -0.63 7.67
N ILE A 72 -16.28 -0.01 8.23
CA ILE A 72 -15.21 -0.77 8.90
C ILE A 72 -15.73 -1.54 10.12
N ARG A 73 -16.63 -0.94 10.91
CA ARG A 73 -17.27 -1.64 12.04
C ARG A 73 -18.08 -2.85 11.59
N ARG A 74 -18.73 -2.77 10.42
CA ARG A 74 -19.46 -3.91 9.84
C ARG A 74 -18.51 -4.99 9.35
N VAL A 75 -17.43 -4.61 8.66
CA VAL A 75 -16.39 -5.56 8.21
C VAL A 75 -15.82 -6.32 9.42
N ILE A 76 -15.45 -5.62 10.50
CA ILE A 76 -14.96 -6.25 11.74
C ILE A 76 -15.99 -7.21 12.32
N LYS A 77 -17.28 -6.84 12.36
CA LYS A 77 -18.35 -7.75 12.83
C LYS A 77 -18.46 -9.00 11.98
N VAL A 78 -18.42 -8.86 10.65
CA VAL A 78 -18.49 -9.99 9.71
C VAL A 78 -17.27 -10.89 9.85
N GLN A 79 -16.06 -10.31 9.92
CA GLN A 79 -14.81 -11.05 10.12
C GLN A 79 -14.87 -11.88 11.41
N ARG A 80 -15.24 -11.26 12.54
CA ARG A 80 -15.34 -11.96 13.84
C ARG A 80 -16.40 -13.05 13.85
N ALA A 81 -17.56 -12.78 13.25
CA ALA A 81 -18.62 -13.79 13.14
C ALA A 81 -18.18 -14.98 12.27
N ALA A 82 -17.55 -14.71 11.13
CA ALA A 82 -17.00 -15.73 10.26
C ALA A 82 -15.89 -16.54 10.97
N GLU A 83 -15.03 -15.88 11.76
CA GLU A 83 -14.01 -16.57 12.54
C GLU A 83 -14.62 -17.52 13.57
N VAL A 84 -15.55 -17.05 14.40
CA VAL A 84 -16.19 -17.87 15.44
C VAL A 84 -16.96 -19.04 14.83
N LEU A 85 -17.81 -18.78 13.84
CA LEU A 85 -18.58 -19.82 13.15
C LEU A 85 -17.67 -20.78 12.40
N GLY A 86 -16.60 -20.27 11.80
CA GLY A 86 -15.57 -21.04 11.13
C GLY A 86 -14.90 -22.03 12.08
N ARG A 87 -14.45 -21.55 13.24
CA ARG A 87 -13.86 -22.38 14.31
C ARG A 87 -14.84 -23.45 14.78
N VAL A 88 -16.09 -23.09 15.09
CA VAL A 88 -17.12 -24.08 15.48
C VAL A 88 -17.35 -25.12 14.37
N GLY A 89 -17.38 -24.70 13.12
CA GLY A 89 -17.58 -25.57 11.96
C GLY A 89 -16.49 -26.63 11.81
N ILE A 90 -15.22 -26.24 11.93
CA ILE A 90 -14.09 -27.20 11.80
C ILE A 90 -14.03 -28.21 12.95
N PHE A 91 -14.63 -27.92 14.11
CA PHE A 91 -14.78 -28.87 15.22
C PHE A 91 -15.89 -29.92 15.01
N MET A 92 -16.61 -29.89 13.88
CA MET A 92 -17.59 -30.90 13.51
C MET A 92 -17.14 -31.74 12.29
N PRO A 93 -15.98 -32.44 12.35
CA PRO A 93 -15.42 -33.14 11.18
C PRO A 93 -16.31 -34.31 10.69
N PHE A 94 -17.18 -34.81 11.55
CA PHE A 94 -18.14 -35.87 11.24
C PHE A 94 -19.36 -35.37 10.42
N PHE A 95 -19.59 -34.06 10.36
CA PHE A 95 -20.62 -33.46 9.50
C PHE A 95 -19.95 -32.63 8.40
N LEU A 96 -19.61 -33.31 7.29
CA LEU A 96 -18.82 -32.75 6.19
C LEU A 96 -19.31 -31.39 5.68
N PRO A 97 -20.62 -31.12 5.50
CA PRO A 97 -21.09 -29.80 5.08
C PRO A 97 -20.68 -28.67 6.05
N ALA A 98 -20.81 -28.88 7.36
CA ALA A 98 -20.38 -27.88 8.34
C ALA A 98 -18.86 -27.77 8.43
N PHE A 99 -18.13 -28.87 8.28
CA PHE A 99 -16.67 -28.85 8.26
C PHE A 99 -16.12 -28.00 7.10
N PHE A 100 -16.59 -28.23 5.87
CA PHE A 100 -16.16 -27.45 4.70
C PHE A 100 -16.62 -25.99 4.77
N THR A 101 -17.84 -25.75 5.28
CA THR A 101 -18.32 -24.38 5.53
C THR A 101 -17.44 -23.68 6.57
N GLY A 102 -17.00 -24.41 7.60
CA GLY A 102 -16.08 -23.93 8.62
C GLY A 102 -14.75 -23.46 8.02
N ILE A 103 -14.14 -24.29 7.16
CA ILE A 103 -12.91 -23.94 6.41
C ILE A 103 -13.11 -22.67 5.59
N ALA A 104 -14.21 -22.60 4.82
CA ALA A 104 -14.49 -21.44 3.97
C ALA A 104 -14.66 -20.15 4.79
N LEU A 105 -15.37 -20.21 5.92
CA LEU A 105 -15.56 -19.07 6.83
C LEU A 105 -14.25 -18.63 7.48
N LEU A 106 -13.37 -19.55 7.86
CA LEU A 106 -12.03 -19.20 8.36
C LEU A 106 -11.18 -18.54 7.28
N GLY A 107 -11.24 -19.03 6.04
CA GLY A 107 -10.57 -18.41 4.90
C GLY A 107 -11.06 -16.98 4.67
N LEU A 108 -12.38 -16.77 4.67
CA LEU A 108 -12.98 -15.44 4.57
C LEU A 108 -12.55 -14.53 5.73
N ALA A 109 -12.63 -15.02 6.97
CA ALA A 109 -12.22 -14.27 8.14
C ALA A 109 -10.75 -13.84 8.04
N LYS A 110 -9.86 -14.72 7.56
CA LYS A 110 -8.44 -14.39 7.42
C LYS A 110 -8.18 -13.38 6.30
N ILE A 111 -8.90 -13.45 5.18
CA ILE A 111 -8.77 -12.47 4.09
C ILE A 111 -9.18 -11.08 4.57
N LEU A 112 -10.32 -10.98 5.27
CA LEU A 112 -10.81 -9.71 5.81
C LEU A 112 -9.88 -9.15 6.87
N ASP A 113 -9.41 -9.99 7.80
CA ASP A 113 -8.40 -9.60 8.79
C ASP A 113 -7.11 -9.10 8.13
N ASN A 114 -6.63 -9.80 7.10
CA ASN A 114 -5.35 -9.43 6.49
C ASN A 114 -5.41 -8.17 5.64
N MET A 115 -6.33 -8.12 4.67
CA MET A 115 -6.29 -7.09 3.63
C MET A 115 -7.20 -5.90 3.94
N GLU A 116 -8.33 -6.12 4.59
CA GLU A 116 -9.35 -5.07 4.77
C GLU A 116 -9.23 -4.37 6.12
N ILE A 117 -8.85 -5.11 7.17
CA ILE A 117 -8.72 -4.59 8.53
C ILE A 117 -7.24 -4.30 8.84
N GLY A 118 -6.42 -5.35 8.98
CA GLY A 118 -5.05 -5.26 9.49
C GLY A 118 -4.16 -4.35 8.65
N HIS A 119 -4.04 -4.62 7.35
CA HIS A 119 -3.22 -3.80 6.44
C HIS A 119 -3.65 -2.33 6.44
N ASN A 120 -4.95 -2.06 6.26
CA ASN A 120 -5.50 -0.70 6.19
C ASN A 120 -5.34 0.08 7.51
N VAL A 121 -5.63 -0.56 8.65
CA VAL A 121 -5.47 0.07 9.97
C VAL A 121 -3.99 0.34 10.25
N MET A 122 -3.10 -0.58 9.89
CA MET A 122 -1.65 -0.41 10.06
C MET A 122 -1.04 0.68 9.15
N HIS A 123 -1.73 1.02 8.07
CA HIS A 123 -1.46 2.21 7.24
C HIS A 123 -2.07 3.51 7.78
N GLY A 124 -2.85 3.45 8.87
CA GLY A 124 -3.50 4.61 9.47
C GLY A 124 -4.75 5.09 8.74
N GLN A 125 -5.35 4.26 7.87
CA GLN A 125 -6.52 4.64 7.06
C GLN A 125 -7.70 5.15 7.90
N TYR A 126 -7.84 4.67 9.14
CA TYR A 126 -8.95 5.00 10.04
C TYR A 126 -8.55 5.90 11.22
N ASP A 127 -7.32 6.44 11.25
CA ASP A 127 -6.81 7.23 12.39
C ASP A 127 -7.63 8.50 12.63
N TRP A 128 -8.24 9.06 11.58
CA TRP A 128 -9.13 10.23 11.67
C TRP A 128 -10.37 9.96 12.54
N MET A 129 -10.77 8.71 12.73
CA MET A 129 -11.91 8.33 13.57
C MET A 129 -11.62 8.46 15.06
N ASN A 130 -10.33 8.44 15.46
CA ASN A 130 -9.90 8.34 16.86
C ASN A 130 -10.64 7.21 17.63
N ASP A 131 -10.95 6.10 16.95
CA ASP A 131 -11.63 4.93 17.49
C ASP A 131 -10.58 3.92 17.98
N PRO A 132 -10.56 3.56 19.27
CA PRO A 132 -9.53 2.68 19.83
C PRO A 132 -9.51 1.28 19.22
N MET A 133 -10.57 0.86 18.53
CA MET A 133 -10.62 -0.45 17.87
C MET A 133 -9.80 -0.50 16.56
N VAL A 134 -9.53 0.67 15.97
CA VAL A 134 -8.84 0.81 14.68
C VAL A 134 -7.77 1.90 14.73
N ASP A 135 -7.23 2.18 15.92
CA ASP A 135 -6.13 3.13 16.12
C ASP A 135 -4.84 2.55 15.55
N GLY A 136 -4.42 3.05 14.40
CA GLY A 136 -3.25 2.57 13.68
C GLY A 136 -1.97 2.61 14.51
N LYS A 137 -1.86 3.46 15.54
CA LYS A 137 -0.68 3.51 16.42
C LYS A 137 -0.61 2.32 17.38
N ARG A 138 -1.77 1.93 17.92
CA ARG A 138 -1.88 0.92 19.00
C ARG A 138 -2.39 -0.43 18.52
N PHE A 139 -2.88 -0.51 17.30
CA PHE A 139 -3.39 -1.73 16.71
C PHE A 139 -2.28 -2.78 16.59
N GLU A 140 -2.55 -3.98 17.10
CA GLU A 140 -1.74 -5.17 16.92
C GLU A 140 -2.47 -6.10 15.97
N TRP A 141 -1.83 -6.38 14.84
CA TRP A 141 -2.39 -7.23 13.80
C TRP A 141 -1.93 -8.67 14.04
N ASP A 142 -2.88 -9.61 14.02
CA ASP A 142 -2.61 -11.05 14.06
C ASP A 142 -1.93 -11.53 12.75
N ASN A 143 -0.66 -11.18 12.57
CA ASN A 143 0.16 -11.62 11.45
C ASN A 143 1.51 -12.20 11.94
N VAL A 144 2.42 -12.47 11.00
CA VAL A 144 3.71 -13.11 11.28
C VAL A 144 4.73 -12.21 12.00
N ALA A 145 4.48 -10.91 12.14
CA ALA A 145 5.40 -9.92 12.68
C ALA A 145 4.70 -8.97 13.67
N PRO A 146 5.38 -8.51 14.73
CA PRO A 146 4.86 -7.45 15.59
C PRO A 146 4.51 -6.19 14.80
N ALA A 147 3.51 -5.42 15.26
CA ALA A 147 3.05 -4.23 14.55
C ALA A 147 4.17 -3.21 14.26
N GLN A 148 5.10 -3.02 15.21
CA GLN A 148 6.23 -2.10 15.05
C GLN A 148 7.16 -2.53 13.91
N ASP A 149 7.51 -3.82 13.86
CA ASP A 149 8.40 -4.35 12.83
C ASP A 149 7.74 -4.29 11.45
N TRP A 150 6.44 -4.60 11.38
CA TRP A 150 5.68 -4.46 10.13
C TRP A 150 5.64 -3.01 9.66
N LYS A 151 5.37 -2.04 10.55
CA LYS A 151 5.35 -0.60 10.18
C LYS A 151 6.73 -0.13 9.73
N HIS A 152 7.79 -0.59 10.39
CA HIS A 152 9.14 -0.24 9.98
C HIS A 152 9.48 -0.83 8.61
N GLY A 153 9.28 -2.14 8.43
CA GLY A 153 9.57 -2.82 7.17
C GLY A 153 8.69 -2.37 6.01
N HIS A 154 7.39 -2.24 6.23
CA HIS A 154 6.42 -1.95 5.17
C HIS A 154 6.20 -0.44 4.99
N ASN A 155 5.88 0.32 6.03
CA ASN A 155 5.56 1.75 5.85
C ASN A 155 6.80 2.61 5.69
N TYR A 156 7.82 2.39 6.53
CA TYR A 156 9.04 3.18 6.46
C TYR A 156 9.98 2.68 5.35
N ILE A 157 10.42 1.43 5.38
CA ILE A 157 11.36 0.94 4.36
C ILE A 157 10.68 0.84 2.99
N HIS A 158 9.67 -0.01 2.86
CA HIS A 158 9.07 -0.29 1.55
C HIS A 158 8.32 0.91 0.96
N HIS A 159 7.40 1.59 1.68
CA HIS A 159 6.64 2.70 1.09
C HIS A 159 7.40 4.04 1.01
N THR A 160 8.29 4.37 1.96
CA THR A 160 9.05 5.64 1.89
C THR A 160 10.21 5.55 0.90
N TYR A 161 10.89 4.40 0.85
CA TYR A 161 12.02 4.17 -0.03
C TYR A 161 11.67 3.22 -1.18
N THR A 162 10.40 3.17 -1.58
CA THR A 162 9.90 2.29 -2.66
C THR A 162 10.83 2.35 -3.86
N ASN A 163 11.35 1.20 -4.27
CA ASN A 163 12.24 1.08 -5.41
C ASN A 163 13.58 1.84 -5.31
N ILE A 164 14.06 2.15 -4.09
CA ILE A 164 15.40 2.74 -3.90
C ILE A 164 16.38 1.63 -3.55
N HIS A 165 17.30 1.37 -4.48
CA HIS A 165 18.34 0.35 -4.31
C HIS A 165 19.17 0.57 -3.03
N GLY A 166 19.41 -0.52 -2.30
CA GLY A 166 20.14 -0.50 -1.03
C GLY A 166 19.32 -0.04 0.18
N MET A 167 18.11 0.48 -0.04
CA MET A 167 17.17 0.88 1.03
C MET A 167 15.97 -0.07 1.07
N ASP A 168 15.26 -0.21 -0.06
CA ASP A 168 14.13 -1.13 -0.21
C ASP A 168 14.63 -2.52 -0.58
N ARG A 169 14.29 -3.50 0.27
CA ARG A 169 14.68 -4.91 0.09
C ARG A 169 13.84 -5.62 -0.96
N ASP A 170 12.82 -4.98 -1.53
CA ASP A 170 12.07 -5.59 -2.63
C ASP A 170 12.80 -5.45 -3.97
N ILE A 171 13.79 -4.56 -4.05
CA ILE A 171 14.75 -4.52 -5.15
C ILE A 171 15.99 -5.34 -4.78
N GLY A 172 16.23 -6.40 -5.56
CA GLY A 172 17.48 -7.15 -5.52
C GLY A 172 17.52 -8.35 -4.56
N TYR A 173 16.42 -8.73 -3.91
CA TYR A 173 16.44 -9.87 -2.99
C TYR A 173 16.18 -11.25 -3.65
N ASN A 174 17.30 -11.98 -3.74
CA ASN A 174 17.55 -13.41 -3.54
C ASN A 174 16.92 -14.51 -4.41
N LEU A 175 15.72 -14.35 -4.99
CA LEU A 175 15.15 -15.39 -5.86
C LEU A 175 14.94 -14.95 -7.31
N LEU A 176 14.45 -13.73 -7.52
CA LEU A 176 14.11 -13.22 -8.85
C LEU A 176 15.04 -12.06 -9.21
N ARG A 177 15.60 -12.12 -10.41
CA ARG A 177 16.36 -11.04 -11.01
C ARG A 177 15.40 -10.01 -11.60
N ILE A 178 15.48 -8.77 -11.14
CA ILE A 178 14.56 -7.69 -11.53
C ILE A 178 15.19 -6.75 -12.58
N ASP A 179 16.53 -6.68 -12.62
CA ASP A 179 17.26 -5.80 -13.54
C ASP A 179 18.40 -6.51 -14.30
N ALA A 180 18.71 -6.01 -15.50
CA ALA A 180 19.77 -6.56 -16.36
C ALA A 180 21.19 -6.34 -15.81
N ASP A 181 21.41 -5.30 -15.01
CA ASP A 181 22.70 -5.01 -14.37
C ASP A 181 22.89 -5.77 -13.06
N GLN A 182 21.83 -6.41 -12.53
CA GLN A 182 21.94 -7.28 -11.36
C GLN A 182 22.74 -8.55 -11.75
N PRO A 183 23.83 -8.88 -11.03
CA PRO A 183 24.62 -10.07 -11.29
C PRO A 183 23.78 -11.33 -11.04
N TRP A 184 24.06 -12.38 -11.81
CA TRP A 184 23.48 -13.70 -11.54
C TRP A 184 24.08 -14.27 -10.25
N TYR A 185 23.24 -14.70 -9.32
CA TYR A 185 23.72 -15.46 -8.17
C TYR A 185 24.17 -16.85 -8.66
N GLY A 186 25.44 -17.21 -8.45
CA GLY A 186 25.97 -18.57 -8.72
C GLY A 186 27.07 -18.71 -9.77
N THR A 187 27.82 -17.66 -10.10
CA THR A 187 29.12 -17.81 -10.82
C THR A 187 30.26 -18.07 -9.85
#